data_AF-A0A1R4H590-F1
#
_entry.id   AF-A0A1R4H590-F1
#
_cell.length_a   1.000
_cell.length_b   1.000
_cell.length_c   1.000
_cell.angle_alpha   90.00
_cell.angle_beta   90.00
_cell.angle_gamma   90.00
#
_symmetry.space_group_name_H-M   'P 1'
#
loop_
_entity.id
_entity.type
_entity.pdbx_description
1 polymer ?
#
loop_
_entity_poly.entity_id
_entity_poly.type
_entity_poly.pdbx_seq_one_letter_code
_entity_poly.pdbx_strand_id
1 'polypeptide(L)' 'MNKEPIIESIGNVFTDLGFSSEEATLLAMRAELMTKLRETIVEKGWTQIQATEHRAVPYA' A
#
# COMPACT_ATOMS: atom_id res chain seq x y z
N MET A 1 -17.00 18.92 21.66
CA MET A 1 -16.33 18.07 20.65
C MET A 1 -15.31 17.25 21.40
N ASN A 2 -15.57 15.95 21.63
CA ASN A 2 -14.60 15.07 22.27
C ASN A 2 -13.53 14.75 21.22
N LYS A 3 -12.27 15.10 21.48
CA LYS A 3 -11.15 14.68 20.63
C LYS A 3 -10.90 13.20 20.88
N GLU A 4 -10.92 12.40 19.83
CA GLU A 4 -10.41 11.03 19.91
C GLU A 4 -8.93 11.06 20.30
N PRO A 5 -8.47 10.14 21.15
CA PRO A 5 -7.06 10.08 21.54
C PRO A 5 -6.21 9.70 20.32
N ILE A 6 -5.10 10.42 20.13
CA ILE A 6 -4.07 10.04 19.15
C ILE A 6 -3.26 8.90 19.76
N ILE A 7 -3.21 7.76 19.08
CA ILE A 7 -2.45 6.57 19.50
C ILE A 7 -1.19 6.50 18.65
N GLU A 8 -0.04 6.33 19.29
CA GLU A 8 1.24 6.15 18.59
C GLU A 8 1.28 4.76 17.94
N SER A 9 1.68 4.71 16.67
CA SER A 9 1.78 3.46 15.90
C SER A 9 2.98 2.65 16.35
N ILE A 10 2.84 1.32 16.38
CA ILE A 10 3.96 0.41 16.67
C ILE A 10 4.82 0.09 15.43
N GLY A 11 4.57 0.77 14.30
CA GLY A 11 5.31 0.63 13.06
C GLY A 11 4.61 -0.22 11.99
N ASN A 12 3.50 -0.88 12.32
CA ASN A 12 2.62 -1.52 11.35
C ASN A 12 1.16 -1.19 11.65
N VAL A 13 0.55 -0.36 10.80
CA VAL A 13 -0.85 0.06 10.95
C VAL A 13 -1.83 -1.12 10.93
N PHE A 14 -1.52 -2.22 10.25
CA PHE A 14 -2.38 -3.41 10.26
C PHE A 14 -2.32 -4.13 11.61
N THR A 15 -1.16 -4.15 12.26
CA THR A 15 -1.09 -4.66 13.63
C THR A 15 -1.84 -3.73 14.59
N ASP A 16 -1.71 -2.41 14.43
CA ASP A 16 -2.46 -1.43 15.23
C ASP A 16 -3.98 -1.58 15.08
N LEU A 17 -4.45 -2.04 13.91
CA LEU A 17 -5.86 -2.31 13.61
C LEU A 17 -6.34 -3.71 14.06
N GLY A 18 -5.45 -4.53 14.64
CA GLY A 18 -5.80 -5.84 15.20
C GLY A 18 -5.78 -7.02 14.22
N PHE A 19 -5.12 -6.87 13.06
CA PHE A 19 -4.88 -8.01 12.17
C PHE A 19 -3.88 -8.99 12.80
N SER A 20 -3.95 -10.26 12.42
CA SER A 20 -2.94 -11.26 12.82
C SER A 20 -1.55 -10.87 12.31
N SER A 21 -0.49 -11.38 12.94
CA SER A 21 0.88 -11.06 12.55
C SER A 21 1.15 -11.44 11.08
N GLU A 22 0.62 -12.58 10.65
CA GLU A 22 0.73 -13.09 9.28
C GLU A 22 0.02 -12.17 8.29
N GLU A 23 -1.24 -11.79 8.58
CA GLU A 23 -2.02 -10.90 7.72
C GLU A 23 -1.43 -9.50 7.67
N ALA A 24 -1.03 -8.95 8.82
CA ALA A 24 -0.41 -7.63 8.91
C ALA A 24 0.89 -7.54 8.10
N THR A 25 1.70 -8.62 8.12
CA THR A 25 2.92 -8.70 7.32
C THR A 25 2.59 -8.76 5.82
N LEU A 26 1.61 -9.58 5.42
CA LEU A 26 1.17 -9.68 4.03
C LEU A 26 0.64 -8.33 3.50
N LEU A 27 -0.19 -7.66 4.29
CA LEU A 27 -0.76 -6.36 3.93
C LEU A 27 0.30 -5.26 3.86
N ALA A 28 1.29 -5.25 4.77
CA ALA A 28 2.41 -4.34 4.71
C ALA A 28 3.23 -4.51 3.43
N MET A 29 3.57 -5.76 3.05
CA MET A 29 4.28 -6.02 1.79
C MET A 29 3.48 -5.58 0.56
N ARG A 30 2.16 -5.80 0.56
CA ARG A 30 1.27 -5.34 -0.52
C ARG A 30 1.23 -3.81 -0.60
N ALA A 31 1.14 -3.13 0.54
CA ALA A 31 1.15 -1.67 0.60
C ALA A 31 2.49 -1.12 0.08
N GLU A 32 3.62 -1.67 0.51
CA GLU A 32 4.95 -1.27 0.03
C GLU A 32 5.08 -1.45 -1.49
N LEU A 33 4.62 -2.58 -2.03
CA LEU A 33 4.61 -2.82 -3.47
C LEU A 33 3.75 -1.79 -4.22
N MET A 34 2.57 -1.45 -3.71
CA MET A 34 1.70 -0.45 -4.32
C MET A 34 2.29 0.96 -4.26
N THR A 35 2.99 1.30 -3.18
CA THR A 35 3.72 2.57 -3.06
C THR A 35 4.79 2.68 -4.13
N LYS A 36 5.69 1.70 -4.23
CA LYS A 36 6.76 1.69 -5.24
C LYS A 36 6.22 1.69 -6.66
N LEU A 37 5.12 0.96 -6.90
CA LEU A 37 4.46 0.96 -8.20
C LEU A 37 3.93 2.36 -8.56
N ARG A 38 3.25 3.03 -7.62
CA ARG A 38 2.74 4.38 -7.84
C ARG A 38 3.87 5.37 -8.10
N GLU A 39 4.94 5.32 -7.31
CA GLU A 39 6.13 6.17 -7.49
C GLU A 39 6.70 5.98 -8.89
N THR A 40 6.89 4.73 -9.32
CA THR A 40 7.39 4.41 -10.66
C THR A 40 6.50 4.99 -11.76
N ILE A 41 5.17 4.84 -11.65
CA ILE A 41 4.22 5.35 -12.64
C ILE A 41 4.33 6.87 -12.77
N VAL A 42 4.41 7.57 -11.62
CA VAL A 42 4.52 9.03 -11.57
C VAL A 42 5.86 9.51 -12.14
N GLU A 43 6.98 8.88 -11.74
CA GLU A 43 8.32 9.21 -12.24
C GLU A 43 8.45 9.04 -13.75
N LYS A 44 7.74 8.05 -14.32
CA LYS A 44 7.72 7.78 -15.75
C LYS A 44 6.69 8.60 -16.52
N GLY A 45 5.82 9.34 -15.83
CA GLY A 45 4.72 10.10 -16.44
C GLY A 45 3.70 9.21 -17.16
N TRP A 46 3.54 7.96 -16.72
CA TRP A 46 2.64 7.00 -17.35
C TRP A 46 1.20 7.22 -16.92
N THR A 47 0.29 7.15 -17.88
CA THR A 47 -1.12 6.86 -17.59
C THR A 47 -1.25 5.43 -17.06
N GLN A 48 -2.36 5.12 -16.39
CA GLN A 48 -2.60 3.76 -15.86
C GLN A 48 -2.57 2.68 -16.96
N ILE A 49 -3.06 3.01 -18.17
CA ILE A 49 -3.01 2.11 -19.33
C ILE A 49 -1.55 1.87 -19.76
N GLN A 50 -0.76 2.92 -19.93
CA GLN A 50 0.66 2.78 -20.29
C GLN A 50 1.46 1.99 -19.25
N ALA A 51 1.18 2.19 -17.97
CA ALA A 51 1.82 1.42 -16.90
C ALA A 51 1.54 -0.09 -17.00
N THR A 52 0.38 -0.49 -17.54
CA THR A 52 0.02 -1.91 -17.70
C THR A 52 0.74 -2.59 -18.84
N GLU A 53 1.12 -1.87 -19.89
CA GLU A 53 1.94 -2.39 -20.98
C GLU A 53 3.34 -2.81 -20.48
N HIS A 54 3.78 -2.18 -19.39
CA HIS A 54 5.05 -2.48 -18.72
C HIS A 54 4.91 -3.48 -17.57
N ARG A 55 3.71 -4.03 -17.34
CA ARG A 55 3.43 -4.97 -16.25
C ARG A 55 3.16 -6.38 -16.81
N ALA A 56 3.71 -7.39 -16.15
CA ALA A 56 3.54 -8.81 -16.55
C ALA A 56 2.16 -9.41 -16.21
N VAL A 57 1.14 -8.59 -15.88
CA VAL A 57 -0.19 -9.07 -15.47
C VAL A 57 -1.26 -8.36 -16.30
N PRO A 58 -2.02 -9.07 -17.15
CA PRO A 58 -3.08 -8.46 -17.96
C PRO A 58 -4.26 -8.02 -17.10
N TYR A 59 -4.96 -6.96 -17.54
CA TYR A 59 -6.29 -6.63 -17.02
C TYR A 59 -7.25 -7.78 -17.37
N ALA A 60 -7.87 -8.39 -16.35
CA ALA A 60 -8.98 -9.32 -16.51
C ALA A 60 -10.32 -8.57 -16.46
#